data_AF-A0A9J6GA83-F1
#
_entry.id   AF-A0A9J6GA83-F1
#
_cell.length_a   1.000
_cell.length_b   1.000
_cell.length_c   1.000
_cell.angle_alpha   90.00
_cell.angle_beta   90.00
_cell.angle_gamma   90.00
#
_symmetry.space_group_name_H-M   'P 1'
#
loop_
_entity.id
_entity.type
_entity.pdbx_description
1 polymer ?
#
loop_
_entity_poly.entity_id
_entity_poly.type
_entity_poly.pdbx_seq_one_letter_code
_entity_poly.pdbx_strand_id
1 'polypeptide(L)'
;MRFHHNAVQSKPSVPGPLQATEPNEAKLYWLRLVQQTAFPSELRACRRGQPHSSSSRVLTLQPDIDEDGLLRVGGRLHELDSPDEMITD
;
A
#
# COMPACT_ATOMS: atom_id res chain seq x y z
N MET A 1 -6.11 -14.36 -7.80
CA MET A 1 -6.95 -15.24 -6.94
C MET A 1 -7.41 -16.46 -7.71
N ARG A 2 -7.07 -17.67 -7.23
CA ARG A 2 -7.41 -18.95 -7.88
C ARG A 2 -8.90 -19.13 -8.13
N PHE A 3 -9.76 -18.73 -7.19
CA PHE A 3 -11.22 -18.77 -7.39
C PHE A 3 -11.66 -17.90 -8.56
N HIS A 4 -11.19 -16.65 -8.64
CA HIS A 4 -11.48 -15.78 -9.77
C HIS A 4 -10.90 -16.35 -11.08
N HIS A 5 -9.69 -16.91 -11.05
CA HIS A 5 -9.06 -17.51 -12.22
C HIS A 5 -9.86 -18.73 -12.73
N ASN A 6 -10.24 -19.63 -11.83
CA ASN A 6 -10.94 -20.87 -12.16
C ASN A 6 -12.44 -20.68 -12.45
N ALA A 7 -13.08 -19.64 -11.88
CA ALA A 7 -14.51 -19.38 -12.08
C ALA A 7 -14.80 -18.47 -13.29
N VAL A 8 -13.84 -17.63 -13.70
CA VAL A 8 -14.07 -16.59 -14.72
C VAL A 8 -13.28 -16.84 -16.01
N GLN A 9 -12.16 -17.57 -15.98
CA GLN A 9 -11.38 -17.84 -17.20
C GLN A 9 -11.69 -19.25 -17.74
N SER A 10 -11.85 -19.37 -19.06
CA SER A 10 -12.03 -20.65 -19.77
C SER A 10 -10.76 -21.52 -19.84
N LYS A 11 -9.77 -21.24 -18.99
CA LYS A 11 -8.50 -21.97 -18.92
C LYS A 11 -8.62 -23.20 -18.01
N PRO A 12 -7.81 -24.23 -18.21
CA PRO A 12 -7.83 -25.43 -17.37
C PRO A 12 -7.52 -25.04 -15.91
N SER A 13 -8.37 -25.53 -15.01
CA SER A 13 -8.24 -25.34 -13.56
C SER A 13 -6.82 -25.65 -13.11
N VAL A 14 -6.19 -24.74 -12.36
CA VAL A 14 -4.88 -25.00 -11.74
C VAL A 14 -5.09 -26.05 -10.64
N PRO A 15 -4.67 -27.32 -10.83
CA PRO A 15 -4.86 -28.37 -9.84
C PRO A 15 -3.69 -28.37 -8.84
N GLY A 16 -3.95 -28.76 -7.59
CA GLY A 16 -2.91 -28.98 -6.58
C GLY A 16 -3.15 -28.28 -5.23
N PRO A 17 -2.26 -28.52 -4.25
CA PRO A 17 -2.31 -27.86 -2.95
C PRO A 17 -2.16 -26.35 -3.09
N LEU A 18 -2.67 -25.60 -2.11
CA LEU A 18 -2.54 -24.14 -2.07
C LEU A 18 -1.05 -23.77 -2.15
N GLN A 19 -0.65 -22.97 -3.14
CA GLN A 19 0.72 -22.50 -3.25
C GLN A 19 0.97 -21.49 -2.13
N ALA A 20 2.17 -21.50 -1.54
CA ALA A 20 2.53 -20.60 -0.43
C ALA A 20 2.41 -19.11 -0.78
N THR A 21 2.45 -18.77 -2.08
CA THR A 21 2.30 -17.40 -2.60
C THR A 21 0.84 -16.94 -2.67
N GLU A 22 -0.12 -17.86 -2.82
CA GLU A 22 -1.54 -17.53 -3.02
C GLU A 22 -2.16 -16.73 -1.85
N PRO A 23 -1.89 -17.06 -0.56
CA PRO A 23 -2.37 -16.25 0.57
C PRO A 23 -1.83 -14.82 0.55
N ASN A 24 -0.57 -14.63 0.15
CA ASN A 24 0.03 -13.30 0.12
C ASN A 24 -0.58 -12.44 -1.01
N GLU A 25 -0.72 -13.01 -2.20
CA GLU A 25 -1.40 -12.33 -3.31
C GLU A 25 -2.86 -11.98 -2.98
N ALA A 26 -3.56 -12.89 -2.31
CA ALA A 26 -4.92 -12.65 -1.82
C ALA A 26 -4.98 -11.46 -0.87
N LYS A 27 -4.08 -11.43 0.10
CA LYS A 27 -3.98 -10.35 1.07
C LYS A 27 -3.69 -9.02 0.38
N LEU A 28 -2.69 -8.98 -0.51
CA LEU A 28 -2.32 -7.77 -1.25
C LEU A 28 -3.49 -7.27 -2.11
N TYR A 29 -4.23 -8.16 -2.76
CA TYR A 29 -5.42 -7.80 -3.52
C TYR A 29 -6.45 -7.07 -2.66
N TRP A 30 -6.81 -7.63 -1.50
CA TRP A 30 -7.79 -7.02 -0.61
C TRP A 30 -7.31 -5.70 -0.03
N LEU A 31 -6.03 -5.61 0.36
CA LEU A 31 -5.45 -4.35 0.84
C LEU A 31 -5.52 -3.25 -0.22
N ARG A 32 -5.14 -3.56 -1.48
CA ARG A 32 -5.24 -2.62 -2.59
C ARG A 32 -6.68 -2.16 -2.81
N LEU A 33 -7.63 -3.10 -2.81
CA LEU A 33 -9.04 -2.78 -3.01
C LEU A 33 -9.57 -1.84 -1.92
N VAL A 34 -9.34 -2.20 -0.65
CA VAL A 34 -9.81 -1.40 0.49
C VAL A 34 -9.19 0.00 0.45
N GLN A 35 -7.88 0.12 0.22
CA GLN A 35 -7.23 1.42 0.13
C GLN A 35 -7.73 2.25 -1.05
N GLN A 36 -7.98 1.65 -2.22
CA GLN A 36 -8.56 2.35 -3.36
C GLN A 36 -9.96 2.90 -3.05
N THR A 37 -10.75 2.16 -2.28
CA THR A 37 -12.09 2.61 -1.89
C THR A 37 -12.09 3.64 -0.78
N ALA A 38 -11.18 3.52 0.20
CA ALA A 38 -11.18 4.36 1.40
C ALA A 38 -10.34 5.64 1.25
N PHE A 39 -9.25 5.58 0.49
CA PHE A 39 -8.26 6.67 0.35
C PHE A 39 -7.95 7.04 -1.12
N PRO A 40 -8.96 7.25 -1.98
CA PRO A 40 -8.74 7.50 -3.41
C PRO A 40 -8.03 8.83 -3.69
N SER A 41 -8.17 9.82 -2.80
CA SER A 41 -7.52 11.13 -2.96
C SER A 41 -6.06 11.09 -2.53
N GLU A 42 -5.78 10.43 -1.41
CA GLU A 42 -4.44 10.18 -0.87
C GLU A 42 -3.60 9.37 -1.85
N LEU A 43 -4.14 8.28 -2.38
CA LEU A 43 -3.44 7.45 -3.40
C LEU A 43 -3.07 8.28 -4.64
N ARG A 44 -3.97 9.15 -5.10
CA ARG A 44 -3.71 10.05 -6.23
C ARG A 44 -2.69 11.13 -5.90
N ALA A 45 -2.65 11.61 -4.66
CA ALA A 45 -1.71 12.61 -4.20
C ALA A 45 -0.30 12.02 -4.08
N CYS A 46 -0.15 10.87 -3.42
CA CYS A 46 1.14 10.16 -3.31
C CYS A 46 1.72 9.78 -4.67
N ARG A 47 0.90 9.25 -5.59
CA ARG A 47 1.36 8.91 -6.95
C ARG A 47 1.83 10.11 -7.77
N ARG A 48 1.37 11.32 -7.44
CA ARG A 48 1.72 12.55 -8.16
C ARG A 48 2.82 13.36 -7.45
N GLY A 49 3.32 12.89 -6.31
CA GLY A 49 4.25 13.65 -5.47
C GLY A 49 3.67 14.99 -4.99
N GLN A 50 2.34 15.06 -4.86
CA GLN A 50 1.63 16.29 -4.55
C GLN A 50 1.22 16.31 -3.06
N PRO A 51 1.69 17.28 -2.26
CA PRO A 51 1.35 17.35 -0.84
C PRO A 51 0.00 18.05 -0.65
N HIS A 52 -1.14 17.37 -0.85
CA HIS A 52 -2.44 18.07 -0.90
C HIS A 52 -3.54 17.45 -0.04
N SER A 53 -3.67 17.97 1.18
CA SER A 53 -4.88 18.59 1.75
C SER A 53 -4.64 18.78 3.25
N SER A 54 -4.80 19.99 3.78
CA SER A 54 -4.72 20.25 5.23
C SER A 54 -5.75 19.47 6.06
N SER A 55 -6.77 18.89 5.41
CA SER A 55 -7.77 18.03 6.05
C SER A 55 -7.42 16.53 6.02
N SER A 56 -6.45 16.09 5.21
CA SER A 56 -6.12 14.66 5.11
C SER A 56 -5.18 14.23 6.24
N ARG A 57 -5.73 13.48 7.21
CA ARG A 57 -4.97 12.90 8.33
C ARG A 57 -3.93 11.87 7.91
N VAL A 58 -4.10 11.28 6.74
CA VAL A 58 -3.15 10.27 6.23
C VAL A 58 -1.98 10.98 5.56
N LEU A 59 -2.21 12.02 4.75
CA LEU A 59 -1.13 12.79 4.13
C LEU A 59 -0.22 13.50 5.13
N THR A 60 -0.72 13.86 6.32
CA THR A 60 0.12 14.42 7.39
C THR A 60 1.14 13.44 7.95
N LEU A 61 0.97 12.13 7.69
CA LEU A 61 1.91 11.09 8.12
C LEU A 61 2.96 10.77 7.04
N GLN A 62 3.12 11.64 6.05
CA GLN A 62 4.06 11.49 4.93
C GLN A 62 3.98 10.11 4.27
N PRO A 63 2.80 9.71 3.76
CA PRO A 63 2.61 8.39 3.19
C PRO A 63 3.31 8.24 1.83
N ASP A 64 3.80 7.04 1.56
CA ASP A 64 4.42 6.63 0.31
C ASP A 64 3.69 5.42 -0.31
N ILE A 65 4.01 5.13 -1.58
CA ILE A 65 3.53 3.94 -2.26
C ILE A 65 4.68 2.94 -2.32
N ASP A 66 4.49 1.75 -1.77
CA ASP A 66 5.50 0.70 -1.76
C ASP A 66 5.57 -0.07 -3.09
N GLU A 67 6.47 -1.05 -3.16
CA GLU A 67 6.65 -1.94 -4.31
C GLU A 67 5.40 -2.77 -4.63
N ASP A 68 4.56 -3.02 -3.62
CA ASP A 68 3.27 -3.70 -3.75
C ASP A 68 2.13 -2.75 -4.17
N GLY A 69 2.40 -1.47 -4.39
CA GLY A 69 1.40 -0.48 -4.78
C GLY A 69 0.41 -0.12 -3.67
N LEU A 70 0.77 -0.37 -2.41
CA LEU A 70 0.02 -0.02 -1.21
C LEU A 70 0.48 1.33 -0.66
N LEU A 71 -0.48 2.10 -0.18
CA LEU A 71 -0.24 3.27 0.65
C LEU A 71 0.33 2.82 2.00
N ARG A 72 1.56 3.21 2.28
CA ARG A 72 2.20 3.04 3.59
C ARG A 72 2.36 4.40 4.24
N VAL A 73 2.36 4.40 5.57
CA VAL A 73 2.68 5.57 6.39
C VAL A 73 3.90 5.22 7.21
N GLY A 74 4.87 6.14 7.28
CA GLY A 74 5.97 6.01 8.22
C GLY A 74 5.43 5.95 9.66
N GLY A 75 6.01 5.07 10.48
CA GLY A 75 5.82 5.18 11.93
C GLY A 75 6.57 6.39 12.48
N ARG A 76 6.27 6.79 13.73
CA ARG A 76 6.98 7.86 14.46
C ARG A 76 8.49 7.62 14.67
N LEU A 77 9.00 6.47 14.24
CA LEU A 77 10.42 6.10 14.35
C LEU A 77 11.27 6.65 13.19
N HIS A 78 10.68 7.05 12.06
CA HIS A 78 11.45 7.62 10.94
C HIS A 78 11.91 9.07 11.23
N GLU A 79 11.30 9.73 12.22
CA GLU A 79 11.62 11.11 12.62
C GLU A 79 12.75 11.17 13.67
N LEU A 80 13.24 10.03 14.17
CA LEU A 80 14.35 9.96 15.13
C LEU A 80 15.73 9.86 14.47
N ASP A 81 15.79 9.60 13.16
CA ASP A 81 17.04 9.46 12.40
C ASP A 81 17.40 10.70 11.57
N SER A 82 16.60 11.77 11.62
CA SER A 82 17.10 13.08 11.21
C SER A 82 18.14 13.51 12.24
N PRO A 83 19.44 13.65 11.90
CA PRO A 83 20.43 14.09 12.86
C PRO A 83 20.00 15.47 13.33
N ASP A 84 19.64 15.56 14.61
CA ASP A 84 19.44 16.82 15.30
C ASP A 84 20.59 17.74 14.89
N GLU A 85 20.26 18.93 14.39
CA GLU A 85 21.19 20.02 14.28
C GLU A 85 21.84 20.20 15.66
N MET A 86 23.05 19.67 15.82
CA MET A 86 23.92 20.05 16.93
C MET A 86 24.42 21.46 16.66
N ILE A 87 23.61 22.42 17.07
CA ILE A 87 23.98 23.83 17.25
C ILE A 87 25.06 23.92 18.35
N THR A 88 26.21 24.47 17.94
CA THR A 88 27.27 25.23 18.65
C THR A 88 28.10 24.58 19.77
N ASP A 89 29.43 24.64 19.59
CA ASP A 89 30.28 25.67 20.23
C ASP A 89 31.27 26.25 19.19
#